data_AF-A0A927NKA3-F1
#
_entry.id   AF-A0A927NKA3-F1
#
_cell.length_a   1.000
_cell.length_b   1.000
_cell.length_c   1.000
_cell.angle_alpha   90.00
_cell.angle_beta   90.00
_cell.angle_gamma   90.00
#
_symmetry.space_group_name_H-M   'P 1'
#
loop_
_entity.id
_entity.type
_entity.pdbx_description
1 polymer ?
#
loop_
_entity_poly.entity_id
_entity_poly.type
_entity_poly.pdbx_seq_one_letter_code
_entity_poly.pdbx_strand_id
1 'polypeptide(L)'
;MKMKKTFGALLSVIIMSLTALTGCVTENEIKSNAPDYSHSHKRYTLWSYGATCDDWYQVAGQKYYFEDGTRQTPERTKLYADGGFNVLFIDWTFTYNGTSKNDFLKSATKLVMDRAQEQGLKCIVFVGRLHALSSSHTSLIVGEGKGDGKNTFDTQAELNLYVKDVLAGVLEHPAFYGVSLVDEPYYTQFDAMSEVYKAVQAVAPRAWCNMNLNPMSYDPRAVMRYTEEANEKYGKYVLPDNTLVKNYPMPSVDEVRGYYTQYLEAYYEKLGKYCQYVQYDSYPLLDPESKDVDYYVLKEHMDNAQLVAEFCEKTGMEFGHVYQTQNGYSRRASTKTDMYWQTNIGMAFGVKNHSYYTYYPTVNSSVLPDEKAHIVNRVGDPNELYYWIKDIHKEMQFNAKALMNFEYTASTYILNGEYDWNDEYMTRLTQYELTDVREIAVEGDGAALITEQYDKENRQRGYYVMNATDPLYITEIKITLYIDGFDMVQVYNGKKVEEREVKNGKISFHLPTGQGIFIMPYKN
;
A
#
# COMPACT_ATOMS: atom_id res chain seq x y z
N MET A 1 56.77 -38.27 58.61
CA MET A 1 56.40 -38.75 57.26
C MET A 1 55.13 -38.01 56.83
N LYS A 2 55.23 -37.17 55.78
CA LYS A 2 54.20 -36.52 54.91
C LYS A 2 53.04 -35.75 55.60
N MET A 3 52.89 -34.42 55.44
CA MET A 3 52.28 -33.65 54.31
C MET A 3 50.89 -34.19 53.90
N LYS A 4 49.82 -33.41 53.64
CA LYS A 4 49.57 -31.97 53.37
C LYS A 4 48.03 -31.77 53.27
N LYS A 5 47.54 -30.57 53.69
CA LYS A 5 46.59 -29.61 53.01
C LYS A 5 45.33 -30.15 52.29
N THR A 6 44.13 -29.54 52.27
CA THR A 6 43.61 -28.13 52.34
C THR A 6 42.05 -28.21 52.28
N PHE A 7 41.23 -27.50 53.08
CA PHE A 7 40.73 -26.09 52.97
C PHE A 7 39.88 -25.80 51.71
N GLY A 8 38.72 -25.11 51.71
CA GLY A 8 37.94 -24.30 52.67
C GLY A 8 36.54 -23.98 52.07
N ALA A 9 35.47 -23.69 52.84
CA ALA A 9 35.13 -22.47 53.61
C ALA A 9 34.52 -21.35 52.74
N LEU A 10 33.56 -20.52 53.17
CA LEU A 10 32.52 -20.49 54.20
C LEU A 10 31.70 -19.22 53.89
N LEU A 11 30.37 -19.28 53.97
CA LEU A 11 29.46 -18.13 53.85
C LEU A 11 29.37 -17.43 55.21
N SER A 12 29.50 -16.10 55.30
CA SER A 12 29.16 -15.37 56.54
C SER A 12 28.73 -13.93 56.28
N VAL A 13 27.60 -13.62 56.90
CA VAL A 13 26.80 -12.39 56.95
C VAL A 13 27.49 -11.33 57.80
N ILE A 14 27.38 -10.05 57.42
CA ILE A 14 27.50 -8.92 58.34
C ILE A 14 26.36 -7.93 58.09
N ILE A 15 25.52 -7.75 59.12
CA ILE A 15 24.57 -6.66 59.30
C ILE A 15 25.29 -5.56 60.08
N MET A 16 25.30 -4.32 59.58
CA MET A 16 25.51 -3.12 60.40
C MET A 16 24.58 -2.00 59.96
N SER A 17 24.14 -1.27 60.98
CA SER A 17 22.98 -0.40 61.07
C SER A 17 23.23 1.07 60.71
N LEU A 18 22.12 1.72 60.31
CA LEU A 18 21.82 3.15 60.14
C LEU A 18 22.56 4.12 61.09
N THR A 19 23.01 5.28 60.58
CA THR A 19 22.25 6.55 60.62
C THR A 19 22.98 7.71 59.91
N ALA A 20 22.19 8.48 59.15
CA ALA A 20 22.30 9.91 58.80
C ALA A 20 23.57 10.44 58.11
N LEU A 21 23.43 10.76 56.82
CA LEU A 21 23.58 12.13 56.32
C LEU A 21 22.67 12.32 55.09
N THR A 22 21.70 13.20 55.27
CA THR A 22 20.72 13.65 54.29
C THR A 22 21.39 14.33 53.11
N GLY A 23 21.41 13.64 51.98
CA GLY A 23 21.54 14.24 50.66
C GLY A 23 20.39 13.71 49.80
N CYS A 24 19.28 14.45 49.74
CA CYS A 24 18.29 14.26 48.69
C CYS A 24 18.97 14.58 47.35
N VAL A 25 19.54 13.57 46.71
CA VAL A 25 19.65 13.56 45.26
C VAL A 25 18.33 12.96 44.81
N THR A 26 17.33 13.83 44.60
CA THR A 26 16.28 13.50 43.67
C THR A 26 17.00 13.14 42.37
N GLU A 27 16.89 11.88 41.95
CA GLU A 27 17.06 11.54 40.54
C GLU A 27 16.08 12.45 39.80
N ASN A 28 16.58 13.59 39.34
CA ASN A 28 15.97 14.30 38.26
C ASN A 28 16.11 13.32 37.09
N GLU A 29 15.10 12.47 36.91
CA GLU A 29 14.79 11.92 35.59
C GLU A 29 14.80 13.14 34.67
N ILE A 30 15.87 13.29 33.90
CA ILE A 30 15.88 14.21 32.78
C ILE A 30 14.78 13.68 31.88
N LYS A 31 13.59 14.27 31.96
CA LYS A 31 12.49 13.95 31.07
C LYS A 31 13.00 14.27 29.67
N SER A 32 13.26 13.22 28.90
CA SER A 32 13.56 13.35 27.49
C SER A 32 12.42 14.15 26.84
N ASN A 33 12.76 15.20 26.11
CA ASN A 33 11.80 15.99 25.33
C ASN A 33 11.43 15.29 24.01
N ALA A 34 11.71 13.99 23.90
CA ALA A 34 11.45 13.21 22.71
C ALA A 34 9.94 13.08 22.44
N PRO A 35 9.50 13.18 21.17
CA PRO A 35 8.13 12.91 20.79
C PRO A 35 7.67 11.52 21.23
N ASP A 36 6.47 11.42 21.80
CA ASP A 36 5.92 10.15 22.28
C ASP A 36 4.62 9.79 21.56
N TYR A 37 4.69 8.72 20.76
CA TYR A 37 3.58 8.12 20.04
C TYR A 37 3.16 6.76 20.61
N SER A 38 3.65 6.39 21.80
CA SER A 38 3.38 5.09 22.43
C SER A 38 1.89 4.85 22.70
N HIS A 39 1.11 5.92 22.85
CA HIS A 39 -0.34 5.89 23.04
C HIS A 39 -1.14 5.68 21.75
N SER A 40 -0.53 5.81 20.57
CA SER A 40 -1.24 5.62 19.31
C SER A 40 -1.61 4.15 19.10
N HIS A 41 -2.87 3.93 18.74
CA HIS A 41 -3.40 2.62 18.35
C HIS A 41 -3.61 2.50 16.84
N LYS A 42 -3.12 3.47 16.05
CA LYS A 42 -3.24 3.44 14.59
C LYS A 42 -2.44 2.28 14.00
N ARG A 43 -2.95 1.73 12.90
CA ARG A 43 -2.41 0.54 12.23
C ARG A 43 -2.61 0.70 10.73
N TYR A 44 -1.65 0.22 9.94
CA TYR A 44 -1.86 0.08 8.50
C TYR A 44 -2.95 -0.94 8.21
N THR A 45 -3.78 -0.69 7.20
CA THR A 45 -4.64 -1.71 6.59
C THR A 45 -3.77 -2.54 5.65
N LEU A 46 -3.77 -3.86 5.83
CA LEU A 46 -2.93 -4.81 5.09
C LEU A 46 -3.82 -5.91 4.50
N TRP A 47 -3.85 -6.02 3.17
CA TRP A 47 -4.70 -6.98 2.45
C TRP A 47 -4.12 -7.38 1.09
N SER A 48 -4.75 -8.30 0.37
CA SER A 48 -4.28 -8.71 -0.97
C SER A 48 -5.42 -9.18 -1.85
N TYR A 49 -5.28 -8.97 -3.16
CA TYR A 49 -6.11 -9.53 -4.20
C TYR A 49 -5.81 -11.02 -4.44
N GLY A 50 -6.76 -11.75 -5.02
CA GLY A 50 -6.62 -13.19 -5.26
C GLY A 50 -6.86 -13.98 -3.98
N ALA A 51 -8.10 -14.04 -3.50
CA ALA A 51 -8.45 -14.86 -2.34
C ALA A 51 -8.26 -16.38 -2.58
N THR A 52 -8.42 -17.17 -1.52
CA THR A 52 -8.40 -18.65 -1.53
C THR A 52 -9.38 -19.23 -2.57
N CYS A 53 -8.97 -19.36 -3.82
CA CYS A 53 -9.88 -19.63 -4.93
C CYS A 53 -9.84 -21.08 -5.39
N ASP A 54 -11.06 -21.62 -5.56
CA ASP A 54 -11.45 -22.83 -6.27
C ASP A 54 -10.80 -24.15 -5.87
N ASP A 55 -11.45 -25.25 -6.24
CA ASP A 55 -10.89 -26.59 -6.27
C ASP A 55 -10.13 -26.86 -7.57
N TRP A 56 -9.97 -25.84 -8.42
CA TRP A 56 -9.43 -25.96 -9.76
C TRP A 56 -8.59 -24.76 -10.20
N TYR A 57 -7.81 -24.97 -11.25
CA TYR A 57 -7.12 -23.92 -12.02
C TYR A 57 -7.10 -24.28 -13.50
N GLN A 58 -6.84 -23.31 -14.37
CA GLN A 58 -6.81 -23.46 -15.83
C GLN A 58 -5.49 -22.94 -16.40
N VAL A 59 -4.87 -23.75 -17.25
CA VAL A 59 -3.63 -23.40 -17.97
C VAL A 59 -3.83 -23.75 -19.43
N ALA A 60 -3.58 -22.78 -20.32
CA ALA A 60 -3.64 -22.98 -21.77
C ALA A 60 -4.97 -23.63 -22.23
N GLY A 61 -6.09 -23.22 -21.61
CA GLY A 61 -7.41 -23.81 -21.93
C GLY A 61 -7.75 -25.10 -21.18
N GLN A 62 -6.79 -25.75 -20.53
CA GLN A 62 -7.02 -27.01 -19.81
C GLN A 62 -7.28 -26.77 -18.32
N LYS A 63 -8.36 -27.35 -17.81
CA LYS A 63 -8.75 -27.30 -16.39
C LYS A 63 -8.12 -28.45 -15.61
N TYR A 64 -7.63 -28.13 -14.42
CA TYR A 64 -6.99 -29.03 -13.46
C TYR A 64 -7.65 -28.87 -12.10
N TYR A 65 -7.66 -29.92 -11.28
CA TYR A 65 -8.26 -29.92 -9.94
C TYR A 65 -7.20 -30.21 -8.89
N PHE A 66 -7.31 -29.59 -7.71
CA PHE A 66 -6.41 -29.85 -6.59
C PHE A 66 -6.75 -31.17 -5.90
N GLU A 67 -5.72 -31.92 -5.48
CA GLU A 67 -5.90 -33.22 -4.80
C GLU A 67 -6.60 -33.09 -3.43
N ASP A 68 -6.39 -31.97 -2.73
CA ASP A 68 -7.03 -31.65 -1.46
C ASP A 68 -8.43 -31.03 -1.61
N GLY A 69 -8.86 -30.80 -2.86
CA GLY A 69 -10.24 -30.52 -3.23
C GLY A 69 -10.75 -29.11 -2.92
N THR A 70 -10.04 -28.24 -2.20
CA THR A 70 -10.36 -26.79 -2.14
C THR A 70 -9.27 -25.98 -1.46
N ARG A 71 -9.00 -24.77 -1.98
CA ARG A 71 -8.17 -23.78 -1.27
C ARG A 71 -8.89 -23.11 -0.10
N GLN A 72 -10.21 -23.31 0.01
CA GLN A 72 -11.03 -22.76 1.08
C GLN A 72 -10.93 -23.68 2.29
N THR A 73 -9.84 -23.58 3.06
CA THR A 73 -9.69 -24.29 4.34
C THR A 73 -9.39 -23.31 5.48
N PRO A 74 -9.76 -23.64 6.73
CA PRO A 74 -9.37 -22.83 7.89
C PRO A 74 -7.86 -22.58 7.97
N GLU A 75 -7.03 -23.56 7.60
CA GLU A 75 -5.57 -23.47 7.59
C GLU A 75 -5.08 -22.43 6.57
N ARG A 76 -5.66 -22.40 5.36
CA ARG A 76 -5.30 -21.41 4.34
C ARG A 76 -5.79 -20.01 4.73
N THR A 77 -6.97 -19.87 5.31
CA THR A 77 -7.44 -18.57 5.84
C THR A 77 -6.53 -18.08 6.98
N LYS A 78 -6.07 -18.99 7.84
CA LYS A 78 -5.13 -18.68 8.93
C LYS A 78 -3.80 -18.12 8.41
N LEU A 79 -3.32 -18.56 7.24
CA LEU A 79 -2.09 -18.02 6.65
C LEU A 79 -2.16 -16.51 6.38
N TYR A 80 -3.33 -15.94 6.06
CA TYR A 80 -3.50 -14.49 5.92
C TYR A 80 -3.22 -13.80 7.26
N ALA A 81 -3.92 -14.20 8.33
CA ALA A 81 -3.72 -13.62 9.65
C ALA A 81 -2.28 -13.80 10.16
N ASP A 82 -1.71 -15.00 10.00
CA ASP A 82 -0.33 -15.30 10.39
C ASP A 82 0.71 -14.53 9.55
N GLY A 83 0.34 -14.12 8.33
CA GLY A 83 1.14 -13.27 7.45
C GLY A 83 1.07 -11.79 7.82
N GLY A 84 0.25 -11.41 8.81
CA GLY A 84 0.07 -10.03 9.25
C GLY A 84 -1.02 -9.26 8.51
N PHE A 85 -1.75 -9.91 7.59
CA PHE A 85 -2.93 -9.31 6.97
C PHE A 85 -4.04 -9.10 8.01
N ASN A 86 -4.80 -8.02 7.86
CA ASN A 86 -5.93 -7.70 8.74
C ASN A 86 -7.26 -7.54 8.00
N VAL A 87 -7.21 -7.55 6.66
CA VAL A 87 -8.38 -7.59 5.78
C VAL A 87 -8.16 -8.67 4.70
N LEU A 88 -9.21 -9.44 4.44
CA LEU A 88 -9.31 -10.42 3.37
C LEU A 88 -10.21 -9.85 2.26
N PHE A 89 -9.72 -9.76 1.04
CA PHE A 89 -10.55 -9.38 -0.10
C PHE A 89 -11.13 -10.62 -0.78
N ILE A 90 -12.43 -10.83 -0.65
CA ILE A 90 -13.17 -11.89 -1.33
C ILE A 90 -13.51 -11.38 -2.73
N ASP A 91 -12.63 -11.67 -3.69
CA ASP A 91 -12.70 -11.15 -5.06
C ASP A 91 -13.80 -11.79 -5.94
N TRP A 92 -13.78 -11.46 -7.23
CA TRP A 92 -14.77 -11.90 -8.23
C TRP A 92 -14.89 -13.43 -8.36
N THR A 93 -13.91 -14.22 -7.93
CA THR A 93 -14.00 -15.69 -7.92
C THR A 93 -15.12 -16.19 -6.99
N PHE A 94 -15.46 -15.42 -5.94
CA PHE A 94 -16.57 -15.70 -5.02
C PHE A 94 -17.65 -14.62 -5.09
N THR A 95 -17.94 -14.16 -6.30
CA THR A 95 -18.94 -13.12 -6.53
C THR A 95 -20.24 -13.45 -5.80
N TYR A 96 -20.61 -12.60 -4.84
CA TYR A 96 -21.91 -12.69 -4.21
C TYR A 96 -22.96 -12.00 -5.10
N ASN A 97 -23.91 -12.81 -5.60
CA ASN A 97 -25.01 -12.34 -6.46
C ASN A 97 -26.40 -12.56 -5.83
N GLY A 98 -26.44 -13.00 -4.56
CA GLY A 98 -27.69 -13.26 -3.84
C GLY A 98 -28.48 -11.99 -3.54
N THR A 99 -29.78 -12.14 -3.29
CA THR A 99 -30.70 -11.04 -2.92
C THR A 99 -31.38 -11.26 -1.58
N SER A 100 -30.99 -12.31 -0.87
CA SER A 100 -31.61 -12.67 0.39
C SER A 100 -30.60 -13.25 1.36
N LYS A 101 -30.93 -13.16 2.65
CA LYS A 101 -30.18 -13.84 3.71
C LYS A 101 -30.04 -15.35 3.46
N ASN A 102 -31.05 -15.98 2.85
CA ASN A 102 -31.02 -17.40 2.51
C ASN A 102 -30.02 -17.72 1.40
N ASP A 103 -29.85 -16.82 0.42
CA ASP A 103 -28.84 -16.98 -0.64
C ASP A 103 -27.44 -16.88 -0.04
N PHE A 104 -27.23 -15.90 0.86
CA PHE A 104 -25.97 -15.74 1.56
C PHE A 104 -25.61 -16.98 2.40
N LEU A 105 -26.54 -17.52 3.18
CA LEU A 105 -26.30 -18.71 4.01
C LEU A 105 -25.85 -19.95 3.22
N LYS A 106 -26.12 -20.01 1.91
CA LYS A 106 -25.72 -21.10 1.01
C LYS A 106 -24.51 -20.75 0.13
N SER A 107 -24.02 -19.51 0.21
CA SER A 107 -22.95 -19.01 -0.65
C SER A 107 -21.56 -19.42 -0.15
N ALA A 108 -20.62 -19.56 -1.08
CA ALA A 108 -19.20 -19.70 -0.74
C ALA A 108 -18.66 -18.44 -0.02
N THR A 109 -19.22 -17.26 -0.33
CA THR A 109 -18.91 -16.01 0.38
C THR A 109 -19.13 -16.14 1.89
N LYS A 110 -20.25 -16.75 2.34
CA LYS A 110 -20.51 -16.99 3.78
C LYS A 110 -19.46 -17.87 4.42
N LEU A 111 -19.11 -18.98 3.76
CA LEU A 111 -18.10 -19.92 4.25
C LEU A 111 -16.74 -19.23 4.44
N VAL A 112 -16.32 -18.40 3.48
CA VAL A 112 -15.07 -17.65 3.57
C VAL A 112 -15.12 -16.57 4.66
N MET A 113 -16.24 -15.86 4.79
CA MET A 113 -16.42 -14.86 5.84
C MET A 113 -16.43 -15.46 7.25
N ASP A 114 -17.03 -16.65 7.46
CA ASP A 114 -17.01 -17.36 8.74
C ASP A 114 -15.57 -17.68 9.16
N ARG A 115 -14.78 -18.22 8.23
CA ARG A 115 -13.38 -18.55 8.49
C ARG A 115 -12.53 -17.31 8.71
N ALA A 116 -12.78 -16.24 7.97
CA ALA A 116 -12.10 -14.96 8.20
C ALA A 116 -12.40 -14.44 9.61
N GLN A 117 -13.65 -14.51 10.05
CA GLN A 117 -14.05 -14.14 11.42
C GLN A 117 -13.33 -14.99 12.47
N GLU A 118 -13.22 -16.30 12.28
CA GLU A 118 -12.49 -17.20 13.19
C GLU A 118 -11.01 -16.79 13.37
N GLN A 119 -10.42 -16.18 12.34
CA GLN A 119 -9.03 -15.69 12.36
C GLN A 119 -8.92 -14.20 12.71
N GLY A 120 -10.03 -13.53 13.05
CA GLY A 120 -10.06 -12.09 13.37
C GLY A 120 -9.82 -11.17 12.17
N LEU A 121 -9.98 -11.66 10.95
CA LEU A 121 -9.88 -10.89 9.71
C LEU A 121 -11.22 -10.20 9.41
N LYS A 122 -11.16 -9.02 8.81
CA LYS A 122 -12.32 -8.38 8.20
C LYS A 122 -12.37 -8.70 6.70
N CYS A 123 -13.52 -8.52 6.05
CA CYS A 123 -13.76 -8.91 4.67
C CYS A 123 -14.27 -7.77 3.80
N ILE A 124 -13.56 -7.49 2.71
CA ILE A 124 -14.10 -6.76 1.56
C ILE A 124 -14.76 -7.81 0.67
N VAL A 125 -16.01 -7.60 0.28
CA VAL A 125 -16.79 -8.57 -0.51
C VAL A 125 -17.02 -8.06 -1.93
N PHE A 126 -16.67 -8.86 -2.93
CA PHE A 126 -17.07 -8.59 -4.30
C PHE A 126 -18.56 -8.93 -4.50
N VAL A 127 -19.37 -7.90 -4.68
CA VAL A 127 -20.81 -8.02 -4.94
C VAL A 127 -21.07 -7.68 -6.40
N GLY A 128 -21.27 -8.69 -7.24
CA GLY A 128 -21.24 -8.55 -8.70
C GLY A 128 -22.25 -7.54 -9.25
N ARG A 129 -23.41 -7.42 -8.60
CA ARG A 129 -24.44 -6.43 -8.95
C ARG A 129 -23.99 -4.99 -8.69
N LEU A 130 -23.31 -4.75 -7.58
CA LEU A 130 -22.80 -3.41 -7.26
C LEU A 130 -21.63 -3.05 -8.17
N HIS A 131 -20.73 -4.00 -8.42
CA HIS A 131 -19.65 -3.83 -9.39
C HIS A 131 -20.20 -3.44 -10.76
N ALA A 132 -21.18 -4.20 -11.28
CA ALA A 132 -21.81 -3.93 -12.57
C ALA A 132 -22.44 -2.53 -12.65
N LEU A 133 -23.19 -2.11 -11.63
CA LEU A 133 -23.76 -0.77 -11.55
C LEU A 133 -22.67 0.31 -11.54
N SER A 134 -21.64 0.15 -10.70
CA SER A 134 -20.54 1.13 -10.60
C SER A 134 -19.67 1.22 -11.85
N SER A 135 -19.73 0.20 -12.73
CA SER A 135 -19.01 0.18 -14.00
C SER A 135 -19.76 0.85 -15.16
N SER A 136 -20.96 1.40 -14.93
CA SER A 136 -21.70 2.14 -15.95
C SER A 136 -20.95 3.41 -16.37
N HIS A 137 -20.92 3.70 -17.67
CA HIS A 137 -20.35 4.94 -18.24
C HIS A 137 -21.35 6.11 -18.26
N THR A 138 -22.53 5.92 -17.67
CA THR A 138 -23.59 6.91 -17.53
C THR A 138 -24.18 6.83 -16.14
N SER A 139 -24.72 7.96 -15.66
CA SER A 139 -25.49 8.01 -14.40
C SER A 139 -26.58 6.94 -14.37
N LEU A 140 -26.81 6.36 -13.18
CA LEU A 140 -27.85 5.37 -12.92
C LEU A 140 -29.20 6.01 -12.64
N ILE A 141 -29.23 7.32 -12.35
CA ILE A 141 -30.40 8.07 -11.88
C ILE A 141 -31.00 8.93 -13.00
N VAL A 142 -32.32 8.87 -13.17
CA VAL A 142 -33.03 9.65 -14.20
C VAL A 142 -32.86 11.16 -13.96
N GLY A 143 -32.36 11.87 -14.98
CA GLY A 143 -32.30 13.34 -15.00
C GLY A 143 -31.00 13.98 -14.52
N GLU A 144 -30.04 13.20 -13.99
CA GLU A 144 -28.75 13.73 -13.50
C GLU A 144 -27.58 13.63 -14.52
N GLY A 145 -27.84 13.28 -15.79
CA GLY A 145 -26.79 13.24 -16.81
C GLY A 145 -27.26 13.01 -18.25
N LYS A 146 -26.36 13.23 -19.22
CA LYS A 146 -26.55 12.97 -20.66
C LYS A 146 -26.60 11.45 -20.92
N GLY A 147 -27.73 10.81 -20.60
CA GLY A 147 -27.90 9.36 -20.73
C GLY A 147 -28.14 8.88 -22.16
N ASP A 148 -27.71 7.66 -22.45
CA ASP A 148 -28.05 6.84 -23.63
C ASP A 148 -29.45 6.18 -23.51
N GLY A 149 -30.24 6.57 -22.51
CA GLY A 149 -31.58 6.04 -22.23
C GLY A 149 -31.62 4.81 -21.32
N LYS A 150 -30.51 4.44 -20.65
CA LYS A 150 -30.42 3.24 -19.77
C LYS A 150 -30.40 3.54 -18.26
N ASN A 151 -30.84 4.72 -17.84
CA ASN A 151 -30.96 5.04 -16.41
C ASN A 151 -31.82 3.96 -15.72
N THR A 152 -31.33 3.42 -14.60
CA THR A 152 -31.91 2.22 -13.97
C THR A 152 -32.84 2.57 -12.81
N PHE A 153 -32.69 3.75 -12.19
CA PHE A 153 -33.44 4.18 -11.02
C PHE A 153 -33.99 5.60 -11.21
N ASP A 154 -35.19 5.89 -10.68
CA ASP A 154 -35.77 7.22 -10.77
C ASP A 154 -35.12 8.18 -9.77
N THR A 155 -34.64 7.66 -8.62
CA THR A 155 -34.02 8.47 -7.56
C THR A 155 -32.88 7.74 -6.85
N GLN A 156 -32.00 8.51 -6.18
CA GLN A 156 -30.99 7.97 -5.25
C GLN A 156 -31.62 7.13 -4.14
N ALA A 157 -32.81 7.48 -3.65
CA ALA A 157 -33.49 6.73 -2.59
C ALA A 157 -33.87 5.31 -3.04
N GLU A 158 -34.27 5.13 -4.30
CA GLU A 158 -34.53 3.82 -4.87
C GLU A 158 -33.26 2.99 -5.02
N LEU A 159 -32.17 3.60 -5.48
CA LEU A 159 -30.86 2.94 -5.51
C LEU A 159 -30.43 2.51 -4.09
N ASN A 160 -30.65 3.35 -3.07
CA ASN A 160 -30.35 2.99 -1.68
C ASN A 160 -31.14 1.76 -1.20
N LEU A 161 -32.44 1.68 -1.56
CA LEU A 161 -33.27 0.50 -1.25
C LEU A 161 -32.76 -0.75 -1.97
N TYR A 162 -32.41 -0.62 -3.26
CA TYR A 162 -31.81 -1.72 -4.02
C TYR A 162 -30.50 -2.21 -3.39
N VAL A 163 -29.60 -1.30 -3.02
CA VAL A 163 -28.32 -1.64 -2.37
C VAL A 163 -28.57 -2.30 -1.01
N LYS A 164 -29.56 -1.85 -0.24
CA LYS A 164 -29.95 -2.49 1.02
C LYS A 164 -30.33 -3.95 0.83
N ASP A 165 -31.14 -4.24 -0.19
CA ASP A 165 -31.59 -5.60 -0.49
C ASP A 165 -30.43 -6.49 -0.97
N VAL A 166 -29.58 -5.95 -1.84
CA VAL A 166 -28.39 -6.64 -2.34
C VAL A 166 -27.40 -6.96 -1.21
N LEU A 167 -27.23 -6.06 -0.25
CA LEU A 167 -26.29 -6.26 0.87
C LEU A 167 -26.91 -6.98 2.07
N ALA A 168 -28.23 -7.20 2.12
CA ALA A 168 -28.93 -7.77 3.27
C ALA A 168 -28.33 -9.07 3.80
N GLY A 169 -27.76 -9.90 2.91
CA GLY A 169 -27.07 -11.13 3.30
C GLY A 169 -25.79 -10.89 4.10
N VAL A 170 -24.93 -9.97 3.64
CA VAL A 170 -23.56 -9.80 4.16
C VAL A 170 -23.46 -8.79 5.30
N LEU A 171 -24.39 -7.81 5.38
CA LEU A 171 -24.29 -6.68 6.32
C LEU A 171 -24.22 -7.08 7.80
N GLU A 172 -24.93 -8.14 8.17
CA GLU A 172 -25.01 -8.60 9.56
C GLU A 172 -23.80 -9.47 9.96
N HIS A 173 -22.93 -9.83 9.01
CA HIS A 173 -21.80 -10.71 9.28
C HIS A 173 -20.71 -9.95 10.07
N PRO A 174 -20.21 -10.47 11.20
CA PRO A 174 -19.20 -9.75 12.02
C PRO A 174 -17.89 -9.42 11.28
N ALA A 175 -17.48 -10.26 10.33
CA ALA A 175 -16.32 -9.97 9.47
C ALA A 175 -16.60 -8.94 8.36
N PHE A 176 -17.84 -8.51 8.11
CA PHE A 176 -18.11 -7.55 7.02
C PHE A 176 -17.36 -6.23 7.26
N TYR A 177 -16.46 -5.90 6.34
CA TYR A 177 -15.73 -4.64 6.33
C TYR A 177 -16.24 -3.69 5.27
N GLY A 178 -16.64 -4.24 4.11
CA GLY A 178 -16.83 -3.43 2.93
C GLY A 178 -17.15 -4.23 1.67
N VAL A 179 -17.21 -3.52 0.56
CA VAL A 179 -17.47 -4.07 -0.77
C VAL A 179 -16.44 -3.57 -1.78
N SER A 180 -16.25 -4.29 -2.87
CA SER A 180 -15.53 -3.75 -4.03
C SER A 180 -16.50 -3.19 -5.05
N LEU A 181 -16.19 -2.00 -5.53
CA LEU A 181 -16.81 -1.39 -6.70
C LEU A 181 -15.90 -1.62 -7.92
N VAL A 182 -16.14 -0.88 -8.99
CA VAL A 182 -15.36 -0.91 -10.23
C VAL A 182 -13.86 -0.76 -9.98
N ASP A 183 -13.08 -1.54 -10.72
CA ASP A 183 -11.63 -1.53 -10.79
C ASP A 183 -11.17 -0.74 -12.03
N GLU A 184 -10.14 0.08 -11.88
CA GLU A 184 -9.56 0.96 -12.90
C GLU A 184 -10.60 1.76 -13.74
N PRO A 185 -11.50 2.55 -13.11
CA PRO A 185 -12.56 3.24 -13.82
C PRO A 185 -12.05 4.30 -14.83
N TYR A 186 -12.73 4.41 -15.96
CA TYR A 186 -12.68 5.57 -16.85
C TYR A 186 -13.32 6.77 -16.17
N TYR A 187 -12.91 7.98 -16.55
CA TYR A 187 -13.51 9.23 -16.05
C TYR A 187 -15.05 9.29 -16.23
N THR A 188 -15.58 8.63 -17.28
CA THR A 188 -17.02 8.54 -17.55
C THR A 188 -17.78 7.65 -16.58
N GLN A 189 -17.10 6.82 -15.78
CA GLN A 189 -17.74 5.92 -14.81
C GLN A 189 -17.92 6.57 -13.43
N PHE A 190 -17.36 7.76 -13.19
CA PHE A 190 -17.37 8.39 -11.87
C PHE A 190 -18.76 8.76 -11.35
N ASP A 191 -19.72 9.08 -12.23
CA ASP A 191 -21.10 9.37 -11.81
C ASP A 191 -21.77 8.12 -11.21
N ALA A 192 -21.80 7.02 -11.97
CA ALA A 192 -22.37 5.75 -11.51
C ALA A 192 -21.64 5.22 -10.27
N MET A 193 -20.30 5.30 -10.27
CA MET A 193 -19.49 4.91 -9.11
C MET A 193 -19.83 5.74 -7.87
N SER A 194 -20.01 7.07 -8.00
CA SER A 194 -20.42 7.96 -6.90
C SER A 194 -21.81 7.65 -6.37
N GLU A 195 -22.77 7.38 -7.25
CA GLU A 195 -24.15 7.03 -6.86
C GLU A 195 -24.21 5.70 -6.09
N VAL A 196 -23.47 4.68 -6.56
CA VAL A 196 -23.35 3.40 -5.86
C VAL A 196 -22.63 3.58 -4.52
N TYR A 197 -21.54 4.36 -4.49
CA TYR A 197 -20.82 4.68 -3.26
C TYR A 197 -21.75 5.30 -2.21
N LYS A 198 -22.50 6.35 -2.58
CA LYS A 198 -23.48 7.03 -1.71
C LYS A 198 -24.55 6.06 -1.21
N ALA A 199 -25.03 5.17 -2.07
CA ALA A 199 -26.01 4.17 -1.68
C ALA A 199 -25.45 3.14 -0.69
N VAL A 200 -24.21 2.68 -0.88
CA VAL A 200 -23.53 1.81 0.09
C VAL A 200 -23.35 2.54 1.42
N GLN A 201 -22.89 3.79 1.43
CA GLN A 201 -22.73 4.56 2.67
C GLN A 201 -24.07 4.86 3.38
N ALA A 202 -25.16 5.05 2.63
CA ALA A 202 -26.49 5.24 3.22
C ALA A 202 -26.99 3.98 3.96
N VAL A 203 -26.61 2.80 3.47
CA VAL A 203 -27.00 1.49 4.05
C VAL A 203 -26.01 1.03 5.13
N ALA A 204 -24.72 1.27 4.91
CA ALA A 204 -23.61 0.84 5.75
C ALA A 204 -22.57 1.97 5.87
N PRO A 205 -22.81 2.97 6.74
CA PRO A 205 -21.96 4.18 6.85
C PRO A 205 -20.51 3.96 7.27
N ARG A 206 -20.15 2.72 7.61
CA ARG A 206 -18.80 2.32 8.02
C ARG A 206 -18.16 1.34 7.04
N ALA A 207 -18.84 1.01 5.94
CA ALA A 207 -18.34 0.08 4.96
C ALA A 207 -17.19 0.72 4.18
N TRP A 208 -16.11 -0.02 4.01
CA TRP A 208 -15.05 0.30 3.07
C TRP A 208 -15.52 0.00 1.65
N CYS A 209 -15.55 1.00 0.75
CA CYS A 209 -15.81 0.76 -0.66
C CYS A 209 -14.48 0.70 -1.40
N ASN A 210 -13.94 -0.48 -1.67
CA ASN A 210 -12.72 -0.66 -2.45
C ASN A 210 -12.93 -0.15 -3.89
N MET A 211 -12.14 0.84 -4.28
CA MET A 211 -12.10 1.49 -5.59
C MET A 211 -10.63 1.71 -5.92
N ASN A 212 -10.16 1.02 -6.94
CA ASN A 212 -8.77 1.12 -7.38
C ASN A 212 -8.77 1.91 -8.69
N LEU A 213 -8.15 3.08 -8.67
CA LEU A 213 -8.07 3.97 -9.83
C LEU A 213 -7.00 3.49 -10.80
N ASN A 214 -7.09 3.93 -12.06
CA ASN A 214 -5.98 3.73 -12.99
C ASN A 214 -4.72 4.42 -12.40
N PRO A 215 -3.53 3.78 -12.46
CA PRO A 215 -2.28 4.49 -12.25
C PRO A 215 -2.03 5.50 -13.36
N MET A 216 -1.19 6.48 -13.10
CA MET A 216 -0.61 7.33 -14.14
C MET A 216 0.27 6.47 -15.06
N SER A 217 0.14 6.66 -16.37
CA SER A 217 0.94 5.94 -17.37
C SER A 217 1.16 6.79 -18.61
N TYR A 218 2.29 6.58 -19.28
CA TYR A 218 2.59 7.19 -20.58
C TYR A 218 2.03 6.41 -21.77
N ASP A 219 1.37 5.28 -21.54
CA ASP A 219 0.66 4.55 -22.58
C ASP A 219 -0.61 5.31 -22.99
N PRO A 220 -0.76 5.71 -24.27
CA PRO A 220 -1.96 6.43 -24.72
C PRO A 220 -3.27 5.68 -24.46
N ARG A 221 -3.24 4.34 -24.37
CA ARG A 221 -4.41 3.51 -24.03
C ARG A 221 -4.88 3.71 -22.59
N ALA A 222 -3.95 4.04 -21.69
CA ALA A 222 -4.27 4.43 -20.32
C ALA A 222 -4.65 5.92 -20.26
N VAL A 223 -3.91 6.78 -20.95
CA VAL A 223 -4.14 8.24 -20.94
C VAL A 223 -5.54 8.62 -21.42
N MET A 224 -6.06 7.94 -22.45
CA MET A 224 -7.44 8.18 -22.93
C MET A 224 -8.53 7.90 -21.88
N ARG A 225 -8.21 7.24 -20.77
CA ARG A 225 -9.16 6.92 -19.69
C ARG A 225 -9.30 8.05 -18.68
N TYR A 226 -8.39 9.03 -18.71
CA TYR A 226 -8.30 10.08 -17.70
C TYR A 226 -9.28 11.24 -17.93
N THR A 227 -9.45 11.67 -19.19
CA THR A 227 -10.31 12.82 -19.52
C THR A 227 -10.94 12.67 -20.91
N GLU A 228 -11.98 13.47 -21.19
CA GLU A 228 -12.58 13.58 -22.52
C GLU A 228 -11.59 14.11 -23.55
N GLU A 229 -10.82 15.14 -23.20
CA GLU A 229 -9.78 15.72 -24.07
C GLU A 229 -8.71 14.68 -24.45
N ALA A 230 -8.22 13.91 -23.47
CA ALA A 230 -7.27 12.84 -23.72
C ALA A 230 -7.87 11.74 -24.61
N ASN A 231 -9.14 11.40 -24.41
CA ASN A 231 -9.86 10.43 -25.22
C ASN A 231 -10.02 10.89 -26.68
N GLU A 232 -10.42 12.14 -26.92
CA GLU A 232 -10.52 12.71 -28.27
C GLU A 232 -9.17 12.73 -28.99
N LYS A 233 -8.10 13.03 -28.25
CA LYS A 233 -6.75 13.13 -28.79
C LYS A 233 -6.12 11.77 -29.08
N TYR A 234 -6.15 10.85 -28.12
CA TYR A 234 -5.43 9.58 -28.20
C TYR A 234 -6.31 8.38 -28.53
N GLY A 235 -7.60 8.41 -28.21
CA GLY A 235 -8.51 7.28 -28.42
C GLY A 235 -8.67 6.87 -29.89
N LYS A 236 -8.52 7.83 -30.82
CA LYS A 236 -8.52 7.56 -32.27
C LYS A 236 -7.34 6.69 -32.76
N TYR A 237 -6.30 6.52 -31.93
CA TYR A 237 -5.15 5.67 -32.24
C TYR A 237 -5.27 4.26 -31.66
N VAL A 238 -6.32 3.98 -30.87
CA VAL A 238 -6.59 2.65 -30.30
C VAL A 238 -7.54 1.88 -31.23
N LEU A 239 -7.09 0.71 -31.66
CA LEU A 239 -7.83 -0.21 -32.52
C LEU A 239 -8.85 -1.02 -31.72
N PRO A 240 -9.86 -1.65 -32.38
CA PRO A 240 -10.89 -2.42 -31.69
C PRO A 240 -10.38 -3.60 -30.85
N ASP A 241 -9.18 -4.11 -31.15
CA ASP A 241 -8.50 -5.16 -30.39
C ASP A 241 -7.60 -4.61 -29.26
N ASN A 242 -7.74 -3.33 -28.92
CA ASN A 242 -6.96 -2.61 -27.91
C ASN A 242 -5.45 -2.51 -28.22
N THR A 243 -5.07 -2.66 -29.50
CA THR A 243 -3.73 -2.35 -29.99
C THR A 243 -3.64 -0.91 -30.50
N LEU A 244 -2.41 -0.38 -30.62
CA LEU A 244 -2.19 0.97 -31.15
C LEU A 244 -1.90 0.92 -32.65
N VAL A 245 -2.41 1.91 -33.39
CA VAL A 245 -1.95 2.12 -34.77
C VAL A 245 -0.45 2.41 -34.79
N LYS A 246 0.24 1.99 -35.85
CA LYS A 246 1.68 2.26 -35.98
C LYS A 246 1.96 3.77 -35.99
N ASN A 247 3.08 4.18 -35.37
CA ASN A 247 3.55 5.56 -35.30
C ASN A 247 2.56 6.54 -34.63
N TYR A 248 1.83 6.07 -33.61
CA TYR A 248 1.01 6.94 -32.77
C TYR A 248 1.88 7.99 -32.03
N PRO A 249 1.36 9.19 -31.76
CA PRO A 249 2.09 10.19 -30.99
C PRO A 249 2.12 9.80 -29.51
N MET A 250 3.32 9.74 -28.93
CA MET A 250 3.49 9.59 -27.48
C MET A 250 3.05 10.88 -26.77
N PRO A 251 2.30 10.80 -25.65
CA PRO A 251 2.04 11.95 -24.81
C PRO A 251 3.34 12.43 -24.14
N SER A 252 3.48 13.74 -23.95
CA SER A 252 4.57 14.32 -23.15
C SER A 252 4.35 14.10 -21.65
N VAL A 253 5.40 14.30 -20.84
CA VAL A 253 5.30 14.20 -19.38
C VAL A 253 4.27 15.19 -18.82
N ASP A 254 4.30 16.44 -19.28
CA ASP A 254 3.38 17.48 -18.84
C ASP A 254 1.93 17.17 -19.24
N GLU A 255 1.72 16.61 -20.43
CA GLU A 255 0.39 16.18 -20.88
C GLU A 255 -0.18 15.09 -19.98
N VAL A 256 0.61 14.04 -19.69
CA VAL A 256 0.18 12.95 -18.81
C VAL A 256 -0.11 13.45 -17.40
N ARG A 257 0.79 14.24 -16.80
CA ARG A 257 0.57 14.83 -15.46
C ARG A 257 -0.68 15.70 -15.44
N GLY A 258 -0.90 16.51 -16.48
CA GLY A 258 -2.07 17.36 -16.62
C GLY A 258 -3.38 16.56 -16.69
N TYR A 259 -3.45 15.54 -17.54
CA TYR A 259 -4.64 14.70 -17.65
C TYR A 259 -4.89 13.86 -16.40
N TYR A 260 -3.84 13.32 -15.80
CA TYR A 260 -3.97 12.52 -14.58
C TYR A 260 -4.41 13.37 -13.38
N THR A 261 -3.91 14.60 -13.26
CA THR A 261 -4.38 15.56 -12.24
C THR A 261 -5.87 15.85 -12.40
N GLN A 262 -6.34 16.11 -13.63
CA GLN A 262 -7.77 16.32 -13.91
C GLN A 262 -8.61 15.09 -13.57
N TYR A 263 -8.09 13.88 -13.80
CA TYR A 263 -8.75 12.63 -13.43
C TYR A 263 -8.92 12.49 -11.92
N LEU A 264 -7.88 12.79 -11.13
CA LEU A 264 -7.96 12.82 -9.67
C LEU A 264 -8.92 13.89 -9.17
N GLU A 265 -8.89 15.09 -9.76
CA GLU A 265 -9.80 16.18 -9.40
C GLU A 265 -11.26 15.84 -9.71
N ALA A 266 -11.53 15.22 -10.85
CA ALA A 266 -12.87 14.73 -11.20
C ALA A 266 -13.35 13.64 -10.23
N TYR A 267 -12.46 12.71 -9.83
CA TYR A 267 -12.76 11.72 -8.81
C TYR A 267 -13.12 12.39 -7.47
N TYR A 268 -12.34 13.39 -7.02
CA TYR A 268 -12.61 14.11 -5.78
C TYR A 268 -13.88 14.96 -5.83
N GLU A 269 -14.18 15.61 -6.96
CA GLU A 269 -15.42 16.37 -7.12
C GLU A 269 -16.65 15.48 -6.97
N LYS A 270 -16.61 14.29 -7.58
CA LYS A 270 -17.73 13.34 -7.63
C LYS A 270 -17.86 12.51 -6.36
N LEU A 271 -16.74 12.05 -5.80
CA LEU A 271 -16.70 11.13 -4.66
C LEU A 271 -16.02 11.72 -3.42
N GLY A 272 -14.99 12.55 -3.57
CA GLY A 272 -14.08 12.96 -2.50
C GLY A 272 -14.72 13.62 -1.27
N LYS A 273 -15.90 14.24 -1.42
CA LYS A 273 -16.68 14.74 -0.27
C LYS A 273 -17.22 13.63 0.64
N TYR A 274 -17.26 12.40 0.14
CA TYR A 274 -17.82 11.22 0.79
C TYR A 274 -16.76 10.12 0.97
N CYS A 275 -15.96 9.87 -0.07
CA CYS A 275 -14.84 8.94 -0.06
C CYS A 275 -13.56 9.67 0.34
N GLN A 276 -12.97 9.27 1.46
CA GLN A 276 -11.77 9.92 2.00
C GLN A 276 -10.49 9.17 1.66
N TYR A 277 -10.44 8.42 0.56
CA TYR A 277 -9.18 7.83 0.10
C TYR A 277 -9.11 7.68 -1.42
N VAL A 278 -7.87 7.61 -1.92
CA VAL A 278 -7.51 7.25 -3.28
C VAL A 278 -6.55 6.06 -3.23
N GLN A 279 -6.72 5.12 -4.15
CA GLN A 279 -5.83 3.98 -4.31
C GLN A 279 -5.61 3.71 -5.79
N TYR A 280 -4.42 3.23 -6.15
CA TYR A 280 -4.13 2.67 -7.46
C TYR A 280 -3.16 1.49 -7.30
N ASP A 281 -3.05 0.68 -8.34
CA ASP A 281 -2.03 -0.35 -8.47
C ASP A 281 -0.92 0.08 -9.44
N SER A 282 0.33 -0.11 -9.03
CA SER A 282 1.47 0.12 -9.90
C SER A 282 2.44 -1.02 -9.72
N TYR A 283 2.80 -1.65 -10.84
CA TYR A 283 3.69 -2.81 -10.89
C TYR A 283 5.01 -2.40 -11.52
N PRO A 284 5.96 -1.85 -10.74
CA PRO A 284 7.11 -1.15 -11.31
C PRO A 284 8.24 -2.07 -11.78
N LEU A 285 8.30 -3.32 -11.33
CA LEU A 285 9.50 -4.14 -11.47
C LEU A 285 9.45 -4.96 -12.77
N LEU A 286 10.17 -4.48 -13.77
CA LEU A 286 10.19 -5.05 -15.11
C LEU A 286 11.19 -6.21 -15.19
N ASP A 287 10.88 -7.17 -16.07
CA ASP A 287 11.76 -8.32 -16.34
C ASP A 287 12.94 -7.90 -17.23
N PRO A 288 14.20 -8.02 -16.77
CA PRO A 288 15.38 -7.70 -17.56
C PRO A 288 15.53 -8.50 -18.84
N GLU A 289 14.90 -9.69 -18.93
CA GLU A 289 14.92 -10.53 -20.12
C GLU A 289 13.84 -10.13 -21.14
N SER A 290 12.92 -9.24 -20.78
CA SER A 290 11.92 -8.73 -21.71
C SER A 290 12.59 -7.91 -22.80
N LYS A 291 12.31 -8.24 -24.07
CA LYS A 291 12.99 -7.66 -25.25
C LYS A 291 12.70 -6.18 -25.50
N ASP A 292 11.80 -5.60 -24.71
CA ASP A 292 11.23 -4.26 -24.90
C ASP A 292 11.54 -3.30 -23.73
N VAL A 293 12.52 -3.61 -22.86
CA VAL A 293 12.82 -2.77 -21.68
C VAL A 293 14.28 -2.30 -21.61
N ASP A 294 14.46 -0.99 -21.77
CA ASP A 294 15.72 -0.27 -21.53
C ASP A 294 15.85 0.22 -20.05
N TYR A 295 14.96 -0.25 -19.18
CA TYR A 295 14.82 0.16 -17.78
C TYR A 295 14.14 -0.96 -16.99
N TYR A 296 14.50 -1.13 -15.71
CA TYR A 296 13.97 -2.23 -14.89
C TYR A 296 12.98 -1.79 -13.81
N VAL A 297 12.78 -0.47 -13.69
CA VAL A 297 11.76 0.18 -12.87
C VAL A 297 10.92 1.10 -13.75
N LEU A 298 9.59 0.96 -13.73
CA LEU A 298 8.68 1.84 -14.47
C LEU A 298 8.95 3.31 -14.17
N LYS A 299 9.09 4.10 -15.24
CA LYS A 299 9.52 5.50 -15.20
C LYS A 299 8.51 6.40 -14.48
N GLU A 300 7.22 6.12 -14.65
CA GLU A 300 6.12 6.85 -13.99
C GLU A 300 5.95 6.53 -12.49
N HIS A 301 6.58 5.48 -11.95
CA HIS A 301 6.17 4.94 -10.65
C HIS A 301 6.30 5.94 -9.49
N MET A 302 7.48 6.57 -9.33
CA MET A 302 7.68 7.53 -8.24
C MET A 302 6.95 8.84 -8.49
N ASP A 303 6.92 9.28 -9.75
CA ASP A 303 6.20 10.48 -10.18
C ASP A 303 4.70 10.38 -9.83
N ASN A 304 4.08 9.23 -10.13
CA ASN A 304 2.69 8.94 -9.74
C ASN A 304 2.52 8.97 -8.20
N ALA A 305 3.43 8.34 -7.45
CA ALA A 305 3.34 8.27 -6.00
C ALA A 305 3.45 9.66 -5.35
N GLN A 306 4.37 10.51 -5.84
CA GLN A 306 4.49 11.89 -5.40
C GLN A 306 3.24 12.70 -5.73
N LEU A 307 2.75 12.64 -6.98
CA LEU A 307 1.58 13.39 -7.42
C LEU A 307 0.33 13.02 -6.60
N VAL A 308 0.14 11.73 -6.30
CA VAL A 308 -0.99 11.29 -5.47
C VAL A 308 -0.81 11.65 -4.00
N ALA A 309 0.42 11.63 -3.47
CA ALA A 309 0.69 12.09 -2.11
C ALA A 309 0.40 13.59 -1.95
N GLU A 310 0.80 14.42 -2.92
CA GLU A 310 0.47 15.85 -2.97
C GLU A 310 -1.04 16.09 -3.07
N PHE A 311 -1.71 15.29 -3.91
CA PHE A 311 -3.16 15.34 -4.03
C PHE A 311 -3.86 15.00 -2.70
N CYS A 312 -3.38 13.98 -1.99
CA CYS A 312 -3.87 13.56 -0.67
C CYS A 312 -3.66 14.66 0.38
N GLU A 313 -2.48 15.29 0.42
CA GLU A 313 -2.20 16.42 1.32
C GLU A 313 -3.20 17.57 1.08
N LYS A 314 -3.39 17.96 -0.19
CA LYS A 314 -4.26 19.07 -0.59
C LYS A 314 -5.74 18.80 -0.26
N THR A 315 -6.18 17.56 -0.39
CA THR A 315 -7.60 17.18 -0.26
C THR A 315 -7.97 16.61 1.10
N GLY A 316 -6.99 16.20 1.90
CA GLY A 316 -7.20 15.45 3.14
C GLY A 316 -7.64 14.00 2.93
N MET A 317 -7.49 13.45 1.72
CA MET A 317 -7.75 12.04 1.45
C MET A 317 -6.58 11.17 1.92
N GLU A 318 -6.86 9.94 2.31
CA GLU A 318 -5.85 8.92 2.57
C GLU A 318 -5.32 8.30 1.27
N PHE A 319 -4.04 7.95 1.27
CA PHE A 319 -3.41 7.28 0.15
C PHE A 319 -3.37 5.76 0.38
N GLY A 320 -3.89 4.97 -0.56
CA GLY A 320 -3.70 3.52 -0.66
C GLY A 320 -2.85 3.14 -1.88
N HIS A 321 -2.16 2.00 -1.80
CA HIS A 321 -1.37 1.48 -2.92
C HIS A 321 -1.45 -0.05 -3.00
N VAL A 322 -1.51 -0.59 -4.22
CA VAL A 322 -1.36 -2.04 -4.49
C VAL A 322 0.03 -2.35 -5.04
N TYR A 323 0.77 -3.24 -4.37
CA TYR A 323 2.13 -3.61 -4.70
C TYR A 323 2.21 -4.83 -5.62
N GLN A 324 3.27 -4.90 -6.41
CA GLN A 324 3.59 -6.06 -7.23
C GLN A 324 4.02 -7.23 -6.36
N THR A 325 3.35 -8.36 -6.53
CA THR A 325 3.87 -9.67 -6.13
C THR A 325 3.96 -10.64 -7.29
N GLN A 326 3.31 -10.35 -8.43
CA GLN A 326 3.29 -11.19 -9.64
C GLN A 326 4.36 -10.87 -10.70
N ASN A 327 4.63 -11.84 -11.58
CA ASN A 327 5.55 -11.74 -12.73
C ASN A 327 4.85 -11.77 -14.12
N GLY A 328 3.56 -11.45 -14.18
CA GLY A 328 2.84 -11.31 -15.47
C GLY A 328 3.19 -10.00 -16.19
N TYR A 329 2.89 -9.88 -17.49
CA TYR A 329 3.00 -8.61 -18.25
C TYR A 329 4.42 -7.99 -18.29
N SER A 330 5.44 -8.79 -18.61
CA SER A 330 6.86 -8.34 -18.62
C SER A 330 7.36 -7.86 -17.25
N ARG A 331 6.80 -8.41 -16.17
CA ARG A 331 7.23 -8.13 -14.80
C ARG A 331 8.05 -9.29 -14.27
N ARG A 332 9.04 -9.01 -13.42
CA ARG A 332 9.82 -10.07 -12.74
C ARG A 332 9.17 -10.51 -11.44
N ALA A 333 9.54 -11.70 -10.99
CA ALA A 333 9.21 -12.16 -9.64
C ALA A 333 9.90 -11.26 -8.60
N SER A 334 9.15 -10.83 -7.59
CA SER A 334 9.68 -9.95 -6.54
C SER A 334 10.64 -10.72 -5.61
N THR A 335 11.80 -10.13 -5.37
CA THR A 335 12.77 -10.55 -4.35
C THR A 335 12.47 -9.88 -3.00
N LYS A 336 13.22 -10.25 -1.96
CA LYS A 336 13.13 -9.55 -0.66
C LYS A 336 13.41 -8.06 -0.80
N THR A 337 14.47 -7.68 -1.52
CA THR A 337 14.86 -6.28 -1.73
C THR A 337 13.75 -5.49 -2.42
N ASP A 338 13.12 -6.09 -3.42
CA ASP A 338 11.98 -5.49 -4.13
C ASP A 338 10.81 -5.17 -3.21
N MET A 339 10.48 -6.09 -2.30
CA MET A 339 9.37 -5.87 -1.38
C MET A 339 9.67 -4.79 -0.34
N TYR A 340 10.89 -4.74 0.18
CA TYR A 340 11.30 -3.62 1.03
C TYR A 340 11.28 -2.30 0.25
N TRP A 341 11.79 -2.29 -0.99
CA TRP A 341 11.81 -1.10 -1.84
C TRP A 341 10.39 -0.57 -2.08
N GLN A 342 9.48 -1.40 -2.57
CA GLN A 342 8.09 -1.03 -2.85
C GLN A 342 7.35 -0.51 -1.59
N THR A 343 7.45 -1.22 -0.47
CA THR A 343 6.72 -0.86 0.76
C THR A 343 7.32 0.36 1.47
N ASN A 344 8.65 0.56 1.41
CA ASN A 344 9.29 1.76 1.94
C ASN A 344 8.95 3.00 1.11
N ILE A 345 8.83 2.90 -0.22
CA ILE A 345 8.31 3.99 -1.06
C ILE A 345 6.89 4.35 -0.62
N GLY A 346 6.03 3.34 -0.43
CA GLY A 346 4.67 3.56 0.08
C GLY A 346 4.66 4.31 1.41
N MET A 347 5.45 3.87 2.40
CA MET A 347 5.54 4.56 3.68
C MET A 347 6.14 5.97 3.55
N ALA A 348 7.12 6.18 2.67
CA ALA A 348 7.73 7.47 2.41
C ALA A 348 6.73 8.49 1.85
N PHE A 349 5.85 8.05 0.94
CA PHE A 349 4.78 8.89 0.37
C PHE A 349 3.48 8.90 1.19
N GLY A 350 3.49 8.32 2.40
CA GLY A 350 2.38 8.43 3.34
C GLY A 350 1.22 7.45 3.10
N VAL A 351 1.42 6.38 2.34
CA VAL A 351 0.41 5.33 2.10
C VAL A 351 -0.07 4.75 3.44
N LYS A 352 -1.38 4.75 3.66
CA LYS A 352 -2.08 4.24 4.86
C LYS A 352 -2.71 2.87 4.62
N ASN A 353 -3.06 2.56 3.38
CA ASN A 353 -3.71 1.32 2.96
C ASN A 353 -2.81 0.56 1.99
N HIS A 354 -2.27 -0.57 2.44
CA HIS A 354 -1.25 -1.34 1.73
C HIS A 354 -1.86 -2.65 1.25
N SER A 355 -1.77 -2.91 -0.05
CA SER A 355 -2.31 -4.12 -0.65
C SER A 355 -1.38 -4.75 -1.67
N TYR A 356 -1.64 -5.99 -2.08
CA TYR A 356 -0.76 -6.75 -2.98
C TYR A 356 -1.55 -7.46 -4.08
N TYR A 357 -1.02 -7.48 -5.29
CA TYR A 357 -1.56 -8.24 -6.42
C TYR A 357 -0.51 -9.23 -6.95
N THR A 358 -0.65 -10.54 -6.73
CA THR A 358 -1.71 -11.25 -5.97
C THR A 358 -1.17 -12.18 -4.89
N TYR A 359 -2.06 -12.58 -3.98
CA TYR A 359 -1.80 -13.59 -2.96
C TYR A 359 -1.59 -14.98 -3.59
N TYR A 360 -2.57 -15.45 -4.37
CA TYR A 360 -2.49 -16.69 -5.15
C TYR A 360 -2.16 -16.42 -6.63
N PRO A 361 -1.54 -17.38 -7.34
CA PRO A 361 -1.46 -17.32 -8.80
C PRO A 361 -2.84 -17.23 -9.44
N THR A 362 -2.96 -16.48 -10.52
CA THR A 362 -4.23 -16.33 -11.25
C THR A 362 -4.75 -17.70 -11.69
N VAL A 363 -6.05 -17.94 -11.48
CA VAL A 363 -6.68 -19.24 -11.78
C VAL A 363 -6.81 -19.54 -13.27
N ASN A 364 -6.69 -18.53 -14.12
CA ASN A 364 -6.75 -18.68 -15.57
C ASN A 364 -5.53 -18.01 -16.20
N SER A 365 -4.64 -18.83 -16.73
CA SER A 365 -3.41 -18.36 -17.35
C SER A 365 -3.16 -19.03 -18.69
N SER A 366 -2.57 -18.29 -19.63
CA SER A 366 -2.14 -18.84 -20.92
C SER A 366 -0.92 -19.77 -20.78
N VAL A 367 -0.11 -19.54 -19.74
CA VAL A 367 1.09 -20.32 -19.39
C VAL A 367 1.08 -20.69 -17.91
N LEU A 368 1.82 -21.72 -17.50
CA LEU A 368 1.99 -22.02 -16.08
C LEU A 368 2.63 -20.81 -15.38
N PRO A 369 1.98 -20.25 -14.34
CA PRO A 369 2.57 -19.16 -13.58
C PRO A 369 3.80 -19.65 -12.81
N ASP A 370 4.74 -18.76 -12.55
CA ASP A 370 5.87 -19.07 -11.67
C ASP A 370 5.35 -19.19 -10.23
N GLU A 371 5.47 -20.38 -9.65
CA GLU A 371 5.02 -20.70 -8.29
C GLU A 371 5.73 -19.87 -7.20
N LYS A 372 6.83 -19.18 -7.55
CA LYS A 372 7.57 -18.27 -6.66
C LYS A 372 7.17 -16.81 -6.82
N ALA A 373 6.39 -16.46 -7.85
CA ALA A 373 6.00 -15.09 -8.16
C ALA A 373 4.63 -14.73 -7.58
N HIS A 374 4.24 -15.30 -6.45
CA HIS A 374 2.98 -14.97 -5.75
C HIS A 374 3.21 -15.17 -4.25
N ILE A 375 2.37 -14.63 -3.38
CA ILE A 375 2.59 -14.71 -1.92
C ILE A 375 2.58 -16.16 -1.46
N VAL A 376 1.67 -16.97 -1.99
CA VAL A 376 1.66 -18.42 -1.84
C VAL A 376 1.66 -19.07 -3.21
N ASN A 377 2.09 -20.33 -3.29
CA ASN A 377 2.02 -21.08 -4.53
C ASN A 377 0.58 -21.48 -4.88
N ARG A 378 0.39 -22.16 -6.01
CA ARG A 378 -0.94 -22.59 -6.48
C ARG A 378 -1.67 -23.56 -5.57
N VAL A 379 -0.99 -24.36 -4.75
CA VAL A 379 -1.67 -25.24 -3.78
C VAL A 379 -1.91 -24.51 -2.46
N GLY A 380 -1.42 -23.28 -2.34
CA GLY A 380 -1.55 -22.40 -1.18
C GLY A 380 -0.44 -22.51 -0.16
N ASP A 381 0.65 -23.23 -0.48
CA ASP A 381 1.79 -23.32 0.42
C ASP A 381 2.60 -22.02 0.39
N PRO A 382 3.02 -21.51 1.57
CA PRO A 382 3.93 -20.39 1.66
C PRO A 382 5.23 -20.63 0.90
N ASN A 383 5.66 -19.65 0.12
CA ASN A 383 7.01 -19.58 -0.44
C ASN A 383 7.83 -18.48 0.27
N GLU A 384 9.00 -18.12 -0.27
CA GLU A 384 9.86 -17.10 0.34
C GLU A 384 9.19 -15.72 0.45
N LEU A 385 8.37 -15.34 -0.55
CA LEU A 385 7.67 -14.07 -0.59
C LEU A 385 6.69 -13.91 0.58
N TYR A 386 5.97 -14.98 0.95
CA TYR A 386 5.13 -15.00 2.16
C TYR A 386 5.90 -14.58 3.40
N TYR A 387 7.08 -15.17 3.63
CA TYR A 387 7.86 -14.91 4.83
C TYR A 387 8.47 -13.51 4.83
N TRP A 388 8.87 -13.00 3.67
CA TRP A 388 9.35 -11.62 3.54
C TRP A 388 8.24 -10.61 3.85
N ILE A 389 7.06 -10.78 3.26
CA ILE A 389 5.89 -9.93 3.52
C ILE A 389 5.49 -10.00 4.99
N LYS A 390 5.49 -11.19 5.59
CA LYS A 390 5.20 -11.39 7.01
C LYS A 390 6.14 -10.60 7.92
N ASP A 391 7.43 -10.54 7.60
CA ASP A 391 8.38 -9.75 8.38
C ASP A 391 8.21 -8.26 8.13
N ILE A 392 8.03 -7.85 6.87
CA ILE A 392 7.76 -6.45 6.50
C ILE A 392 6.49 -5.94 7.21
N HIS A 393 5.41 -6.72 7.23
CA HIS A 393 4.18 -6.36 7.93
C HIS A 393 4.39 -6.12 9.42
N LYS A 394 5.20 -6.94 10.10
CA LYS A 394 5.52 -6.70 11.52
C LYS A 394 6.24 -5.37 11.70
N GLU A 395 7.19 -5.07 10.82
CA GLU A 395 7.97 -3.85 10.85
C GLU A 395 7.11 -2.60 10.55
N MET A 396 6.22 -2.69 9.55
CA MET A 396 5.22 -1.67 9.25
C MET A 396 4.30 -1.43 10.45
N GLN A 397 3.75 -2.48 11.05
CA GLN A 397 2.84 -2.35 12.20
C GLN A 397 3.56 -1.79 13.45
N PHE A 398 4.86 -2.04 13.60
CA PHE A 398 5.67 -1.39 14.62
C PHE A 398 5.77 0.12 14.37
N ASN A 399 6.11 0.52 13.15
CA ASN A 399 6.23 1.92 12.74
C ASN A 399 4.88 2.67 12.74
N ALA A 400 3.77 1.96 12.49
CA ALA A 400 2.44 2.54 12.36
C ALA A 400 2.02 3.45 13.52
N LYS A 401 2.49 3.15 14.74
CA LYS A 401 2.20 3.97 15.93
C LYS A 401 2.62 5.43 15.75
N ALA A 402 3.76 5.67 15.11
CA ALA A 402 4.24 7.01 14.79
C ALA A 402 3.76 7.44 13.39
N LEU A 403 4.12 6.71 12.34
CA LEU A 403 3.96 7.16 10.94
C LEU A 403 2.50 7.37 10.52
N MET A 404 1.54 6.67 11.11
CA MET A 404 0.13 6.86 10.77
C MET A 404 -0.44 8.20 11.30
N ASN A 405 0.34 9.02 12.00
CA ASN A 405 -0.06 10.38 12.42
C ASN A 405 0.50 11.47 11.51
N PHE A 406 1.41 11.13 10.61
CA PHE A 406 2.08 12.09 9.74
C PHE A 406 1.46 12.07 8.35
N GLU A 407 1.29 13.24 7.76
CA GLU A 407 0.90 13.41 6.35
C GLU A 407 2.09 13.88 5.53
N TYR A 408 2.21 13.40 4.29
CA TYR A 408 3.23 13.87 3.35
C TYR A 408 3.16 15.39 3.16
N THR A 409 4.30 16.08 3.08
CA THR A 409 4.34 17.52 2.77
C THR A 409 5.31 17.88 1.66
N ALA A 410 6.44 17.17 1.54
CA ALA A 410 7.45 17.46 0.53
C ALA A 410 8.33 16.22 0.29
N SER A 411 9.05 16.20 -0.83
CA SER A 411 10.12 15.24 -1.04
C SER A 411 11.25 15.81 -1.88
N THR A 412 12.42 15.22 -1.71
CA THR A 412 13.58 15.43 -2.57
C THR A 412 14.32 14.13 -2.76
N TYR A 413 15.22 14.10 -3.73
CA TYR A 413 16.07 12.95 -3.99
C TYR A 413 17.50 13.40 -4.32
N ILE A 414 18.46 12.52 -4.08
CA ILE A 414 19.86 12.73 -4.48
C ILE A 414 20.31 11.50 -5.25
N LEU A 415 20.85 11.73 -6.45
CA LEU A 415 21.55 10.73 -7.23
C LEU A 415 23.05 10.95 -7.03
N ASN A 416 23.79 9.90 -6.72
CA ASN A 416 25.23 9.99 -6.53
C ASN A 416 25.94 8.79 -7.17
N GLY A 417 27.16 9.03 -7.66
CA GLY A 417 28.02 8.00 -8.21
C GLY A 417 27.88 7.77 -9.71
N GLU A 418 28.64 6.80 -10.22
CA GLU A 418 28.53 6.30 -11.59
C GLU A 418 27.76 4.98 -11.57
N TYR A 419 26.68 4.90 -12.33
CA TYR A 419 25.83 3.72 -12.39
C TYR A 419 25.31 3.48 -13.82
N ASP A 420 24.94 2.23 -14.10
CA ASP A 420 24.48 1.74 -15.40
C ASP A 420 22.96 1.47 -15.45
N TRP A 421 22.24 1.81 -14.39
CA TRP A 421 20.78 1.71 -14.34
C TRP A 421 20.09 3.00 -14.78
N ASN A 422 18.86 2.87 -15.28
CA ASN A 422 18.05 3.99 -15.75
C ASN A 422 17.41 4.72 -14.56
N ASP A 423 17.72 6.00 -14.39
CA ASP A 423 17.26 6.83 -13.27
C ASP A 423 16.00 7.66 -13.57
N GLU A 424 15.34 7.44 -14.70
CA GLU A 424 14.14 8.22 -15.08
C GLU A 424 13.00 8.05 -14.08
N TYR A 425 12.93 6.93 -13.35
CA TYR A 425 11.95 6.78 -12.26
C TYR A 425 12.22 7.74 -11.09
N MET A 426 13.45 8.24 -10.91
CA MET A 426 13.78 9.25 -9.89
C MET A 426 13.75 10.66 -10.46
N THR A 427 14.33 10.88 -11.65
CA THR A 427 14.53 12.23 -12.20
C THR A 427 13.25 12.94 -12.65
N ARG A 428 12.11 12.23 -12.65
CA ARG A 428 10.77 12.78 -12.89
C ARG A 428 10.11 13.36 -11.64
N LEU A 429 10.65 13.09 -10.45
CA LEU A 429 10.17 13.69 -9.22
C LEU A 429 10.43 15.19 -9.22
N THR A 430 9.45 15.95 -8.73
CA THR A 430 9.68 17.35 -8.34
C THR A 430 10.50 17.37 -7.05
N GLN A 431 11.62 18.09 -7.05
CA GLN A 431 12.43 18.30 -5.86
C GLN A 431 11.93 19.51 -5.09
N TYR A 432 11.61 19.31 -3.82
CA TYR A 432 11.24 20.36 -2.89
C TYR A 432 12.35 20.63 -1.87
N GLU A 433 12.42 21.86 -1.39
CA GLU A 433 13.19 22.17 -0.19
C GLU A 433 12.48 21.55 1.02
N LEU A 434 13.25 20.92 1.90
CA LEU A 434 12.75 20.34 3.14
C LEU A 434 12.93 21.35 4.27
N THR A 435 11.96 21.48 5.17
CA THR A 435 11.87 22.60 6.11
C THR A 435 13.08 22.71 7.04
N ASP A 436 13.47 21.58 7.66
CA ASP A 436 14.53 21.56 8.68
C ASP A 436 15.86 20.97 8.17
N VAL A 437 15.91 20.51 6.91
CA VAL A 437 17.10 19.89 6.31
C VAL A 437 17.75 20.88 5.34
N ARG A 438 18.90 21.41 5.74
CA ARG A 438 19.66 22.41 4.96
C ARG A 438 20.41 21.79 3.77
N GLU A 439 20.90 20.57 3.95
CA GLU A 439 21.74 19.88 2.97
C GLU A 439 21.60 18.36 3.14
N ILE A 440 21.76 17.64 2.02
CA ILE A 440 21.79 16.19 1.97
C ILE A 440 23.05 15.77 1.23
N ALA A 441 23.85 14.91 1.85
CA ALA A 441 25.02 14.31 1.22
C ALA A 441 24.85 12.78 1.15
N VAL A 442 25.18 12.21 -0.01
CA VAL A 442 25.14 10.76 -0.26
C VAL A 442 26.55 10.29 -0.58
N GLU A 443 27.01 9.26 0.14
CA GLU A 443 28.25 8.53 -0.16
C GLU A 443 27.88 7.13 -0.69
N GLY A 444 28.50 6.72 -1.80
CA GLY A 444 28.19 5.47 -2.52
C GLY A 444 27.36 5.70 -3.79
N ASP A 445 27.40 4.73 -4.71
CA ASP A 445 26.67 4.81 -5.98
C ASP A 445 25.21 4.38 -5.78
N GLY A 446 24.26 5.29 -6.03
CA GLY A 446 22.84 5.02 -5.82
C GLY A 446 21.95 6.25 -5.75
N ALA A 447 20.70 6.01 -5.36
CA ALA A 447 19.66 7.02 -5.17
C ALA A 447 19.19 7.07 -3.72
N ALA A 448 19.16 8.28 -3.14
CA ALA A 448 18.50 8.56 -1.88
C ALA A 448 17.14 9.25 -2.14
N LEU A 449 16.08 8.79 -1.47
CA LEU A 449 14.80 9.48 -1.39
C LEU A 449 14.59 9.97 0.04
N ILE A 450 14.25 11.26 0.19
CA ILE A 450 13.90 11.85 1.47
C ILE A 450 12.54 12.51 1.33
N THR A 451 11.58 12.11 2.16
CA THR A 451 10.26 12.76 2.23
C THR A 451 10.09 13.44 3.59
N GLU A 452 9.56 14.66 3.59
CA GLU A 452 9.07 15.33 4.78
C GLU A 452 7.61 14.93 5.00
N GLN A 453 7.29 14.65 6.25
CA GLN A 453 5.92 14.43 6.69
C GLN A 453 5.65 15.24 7.96
N TYR A 454 4.40 15.64 8.17
CA TYR A 454 4.00 16.50 9.26
C TYR A 454 2.80 15.94 10.02
N ASP A 455 2.95 15.82 11.33
CA ASP A 455 1.83 15.62 12.25
C ASP A 455 1.27 16.99 12.66
N LYS A 456 0.08 17.30 12.14
CA LYS A 456 -0.63 18.56 12.41
C LYS A 456 -1.09 18.67 13.87
N GLU A 457 -1.40 17.55 14.53
CA GLU A 457 -1.91 17.51 15.92
C GLU A 457 -0.80 17.83 16.92
N ASN A 458 0.34 17.13 16.81
CA ASN A 458 1.48 17.33 17.70
C ASN A 458 2.45 18.41 17.22
N ARG A 459 2.20 18.99 16.04
CA ARG A 459 3.06 19.98 15.36
C ARG A 459 4.48 19.47 15.15
N GLN A 460 4.62 18.18 14.89
CA GLN A 460 5.91 17.50 14.77
C GLN A 460 6.22 17.24 13.29
N ARG A 461 7.47 17.51 12.88
CA ARG A 461 7.99 17.07 11.58
C ARG A 461 8.74 15.76 11.71
N GLY A 462 8.66 14.95 10.68
CA GLY A 462 9.47 13.76 10.52
C GLY A 462 9.94 13.61 9.09
N TYR A 463 10.97 12.81 8.91
CA TYR A 463 11.57 12.56 7.60
C TYR A 463 11.65 11.06 7.35
N TYR A 464 11.15 10.60 6.22
CA TYR A 464 11.42 9.24 5.75
C TYR A 464 12.68 9.28 4.89
N VAL A 465 13.69 8.49 5.25
CA VAL A 465 15.00 8.46 4.61
C VAL A 465 15.22 7.06 4.05
N MET A 466 15.43 6.94 2.74
CA MET A 466 15.48 5.66 2.06
C MET A 466 16.60 5.60 1.02
N ASN A 467 17.23 4.43 0.90
CA ASN A 467 17.98 4.06 -0.31
C ASN A 467 17.00 3.57 -1.38
N ALA A 468 16.67 4.44 -2.32
CA ALA A 468 15.70 4.24 -3.39
C ALA A 468 16.33 3.74 -4.70
N THR A 469 17.60 3.34 -4.69
CA THR A 469 18.28 2.73 -5.84
C THR A 469 17.45 1.58 -6.41
N ASP A 470 17.53 1.38 -7.73
CA ASP A 470 16.84 0.29 -8.42
C ASP A 470 17.14 -1.03 -7.68
N PRO A 471 16.11 -1.78 -7.25
CA PRO A 471 16.30 -2.92 -6.37
C PRO A 471 16.99 -4.12 -7.02
N LEU A 472 17.27 -4.10 -8.33
CA LEU A 472 18.22 -5.04 -8.96
C LEU A 472 19.69 -4.76 -8.59
N TYR A 473 20.01 -3.52 -8.24
CA TYR A 473 21.37 -3.07 -7.95
C TYR A 473 21.57 -3.02 -6.44
N ILE A 474 22.03 -4.14 -5.89
CA ILE A 474 22.26 -4.30 -4.46
C ILE A 474 23.51 -3.53 -4.03
N THR A 475 23.29 -2.36 -3.46
CA THR A 475 24.30 -1.43 -2.97
C THR A 475 23.95 -1.01 -1.54
N GLU A 476 24.92 -0.41 -0.85
CA GLU A 476 24.68 0.33 0.39
C GLU A 476 25.14 1.76 0.16
N ILE A 477 24.29 2.72 0.48
CA ILE A 477 24.64 4.14 0.47
C ILE A 477 24.59 4.68 1.89
N LYS A 478 25.43 5.68 2.15
CA LYS A 478 25.36 6.45 3.39
C LYS A 478 24.72 7.79 3.10
N ILE A 479 23.57 8.02 3.74
CA ILE A 479 22.82 9.28 3.63
C ILE A 479 23.13 10.11 4.86
N THR A 480 23.55 11.35 4.64
CA THR A 480 23.81 12.34 5.68
C THR A 480 22.84 13.49 5.51
N LEU A 481 22.12 13.82 6.59
CA LEU A 481 21.28 15.01 6.67
C LEU A 481 21.95 16.06 7.54
N TYR A 482 21.94 17.30 7.06
CA TYR A 482 22.33 18.47 7.85
C TYR A 482 21.06 19.16 8.34
N ILE A 483 20.76 19.00 9.64
CA ILE A 483 19.54 19.46 10.29
C ILE A 483 19.87 20.50 11.35
N ASP A 484 19.32 21.70 11.19
CA ASP A 484 19.65 22.85 12.03
C ASP A 484 18.66 22.99 13.18
N GLY A 485 19.16 23.38 14.36
CA GLY A 485 18.31 23.67 15.51
C GLY A 485 17.78 22.44 16.25
N PHE A 486 18.34 21.26 16.03
CA PHE A 486 18.01 20.03 16.77
C PHE A 486 19.27 19.39 17.32
N ASP A 487 19.17 18.80 18.51
CA ASP A 487 20.29 18.15 19.20
C ASP A 487 20.15 16.63 19.17
N MET A 488 18.94 16.12 18.91
CA MET A 488 18.62 14.71 18.92
C MET A 488 17.66 14.33 17.78
N VAL A 489 17.67 13.04 17.42
CA VAL A 489 16.77 12.42 16.47
C VAL A 489 16.28 11.08 17.04
N GLN A 490 14.96 10.86 17.06
CA GLN A 490 14.40 9.52 17.20
C GLN A 490 14.38 8.81 15.85
N VAL A 491 14.84 7.56 15.82
CA VAL A 491 14.95 6.74 14.60
C VAL A 491 14.07 5.51 14.73
N TYR A 492 13.10 5.39 13.84
CA TYR A 492 12.17 4.27 13.70
C TYR A 492 12.64 3.40 12.54
N ASN A 493 13.10 2.19 12.84
CA ASN A 493 13.66 1.25 11.87
C ASN A 493 12.83 -0.03 11.69
N GLY A 494 11.55 0.00 12.07
CA GLY A 494 10.65 -1.16 12.02
C GLY A 494 10.81 -2.15 13.18
N LYS A 495 11.86 -2.06 13.99
CA LYS A 495 12.14 -3.04 15.08
C LYS A 495 12.22 -2.40 16.45
N LYS A 496 12.79 -1.20 16.50
CA LYS A 496 12.95 -0.42 17.72
C LYS A 496 12.98 1.07 17.39
N VAL A 497 12.80 1.87 18.44
CA VAL A 497 13.08 3.30 18.41
C VAL A 497 14.46 3.51 19.03
N GLU A 498 15.34 4.23 18.34
CA GLU A 498 16.65 4.65 18.86
C GLU A 498 16.72 6.17 18.97
N GLU A 499 17.35 6.69 20.01
CA GLU A 499 17.71 8.11 20.09
C GLU A 499 19.17 8.27 19.63
N ARG A 500 19.43 9.24 18.75
CA ARG A 500 20.77 9.56 18.24
C ARG A 500 21.03 11.05 18.34
N GLU A 501 22.23 11.41 18.80
CA GLU A 501 22.70 12.80 18.84
C GLU A 501 22.93 13.36 17.43
N VAL A 502 22.51 14.61 17.23
CA VAL A 502 22.86 15.43 16.07
C VAL A 502 24.19 16.11 16.36
N LYS A 503 25.27 15.65 15.72
CA LYS A 503 26.61 16.15 16.00
C LYS A 503 26.99 17.22 14.99
N ASN A 504 27.20 18.46 15.45
CA ASN A 504 27.51 19.60 14.58
C ASN A 504 26.45 19.80 13.48
N GLY A 505 25.17 19.67 13.84
CA GLY A 505 24.05 19.76 12.88
C GLY A 505 23.96 18.59 11.90
N LYS A 506 24.64 17.46 12.16
CA LYS A 506 24.73 16.32 11.22
C LYS A 506 24.22 15.02 11.84
N ILE A 507 23.49 14.25 11.05
CA ILE A 507 23.13 12.84 11.33
C ILE A 507 23.33 12.00 10.06
N SER A 508 23.78 10.74 10.22
CA SER A 508 24.09 9.84 9.09
C SER A 508 23.54 8.44 9.29
N PHE A 509 23.18 7.79 8.18
CA PHE A 509 22.61 6.46 8.14
C PHE A 509 23.20 5.65 6.97
N HIS A 510 23.54 4.39 7.23
CA HIS A 510 23.92 3.41 6.21
C HIS A 510 22.69 2.57 5.87
N LEU A 511 22.24 2.63 4.61
CA LEU A 511 21.02 1.97 4.17
C LEU A 511 21.31 1.09 2.95
N PRO A 512 21.11 -0.24 3.07
CA PRO A 512 21.08 -1.14 1.92
C PRO A 512 19.95 -0.78 0.95
N THR A 513 20.08 -1.17 -0.32
CA THR A 513 19.04 -0.94 -1.34
C THR A 513 17.66 -1.35 -0.85
N GLY A 514 16.67 -0.49 -1.09
CA GLY A 514 15.28 -0.71 -0.71
C GLY A 514 14.99 -0.52 0.77
N GLN A 515 15.98 -0.33 1.65
CA GLN A 515 15.76 -0.05 3.07
C GLN A 515 15.48 1.43 3.33
N GLY A 516 14.62 1.69 4.30
CA GLY A 516 14.31 3.04 4.76
C GLY A 516 14.07 3.09 6.26
N ILE A 517 14.15 4.30 6.80
CA ILE A 517 13.90 4.62 8.21
C ILE A 517 13.07 5.89 8.29
N PHE A 518 12.30 6.02 9.35
CA PHE A 518 11.64 7.27 9.68
C PHE A 518 12.34 7.94 10.84
N ILE A 519 12.59 9.24 10.74
CA ILE A 519 13.31 10.00 11.76
C ILE A 519 12.51 11.21 12.23
N MET A 520 12.63 11.55 13.52
CA MET A 520 12.01 12.74 14.11
C MET A 520 13.06 13.54 14.88
N PRO A 521 13.48 14.70 14.35
CA PRO A 521 14.34 15.63 15.08
C PRO A 521 13.61 16.28 16.26
N TYR A 522 14.32 16.46 17.39
CA TYR A 522 13.83 17.19 18.57
C TYR A 522 14.99 17.86 19.33
N LYS A 523 14.65 18.83 20.18
CA LYS A 523 15.57 19.48 21.11
C LYS A 523 15.50 18.76 22.44
N ASN A 524 16.64 18.39 23.02
CA ASN A 524 16.68 17.72 24.32
C ASN A 524 16.66 18.72 25.47
#